data_AF-A0A0V0R8Y3-F1
#
_entry.id   AF-A0A0V0R8Y3-F1
#
_cell.length_a   1.000
_cell.length_b   1.000
_cell.length_c   1.000
_cell.angle_alpha   90.00
_cell.angle_beta   90.00
_cell.angle_gamma   90.00
#
_symmetry.space_group_name_H-M   'P 1'
#
loop_
_entity.id
_entity.type
_entity.pdbx_description
1 polymer ?
#
loop_
_entity_poly.entity_id
_entity_poly.type
_entity_poly.pdbx_seq_one_letter_code
_entity_poly.pdbx_strand_id
1 'polypeptide(L)'
;MAYAFIAVVSFYFPVLSVLLMLSIFKKLNLAQDILLAVLKPWRSLLVVLLIFVIVSYYFALMAYYNYNEKYSPNCESFSGCFYFVIDNTFKTDGGFISMYEGILILLKKN
;
A
#
# COMPACT_ATOMS: atom_id res chain seq x y z
N MET A 1 -29.02 -0.19 -16.30
CA MET A 1 -28.71 1.02 -17.09
C MET A 1 -27.23 1.41 -17.02
N ALA A 2 -26.59 1.48 -15.85
CA ALA A 2 -25.17 1.85 -15.73
C ALA A 2 -24.18 0.97 -16.54
N TYR A 3 -24.37 -0.36 -16.58
CA TYR A 3 -23.47 -1.26 -17.32
C TYR A 3 -23.53 -1.09 -18.84
N ALA A 4 -24.68 -0.72 -19.38
CA ALA A 4 -24.85 -0.44 -20.82
C ALA A 4 -24.11 0.85 -21.21
N PHE A 5 -24.15 1.87 -20.35
CA PHE A 5 -23.38 3.10 -20.52
C PHE A 5 -21.86 2.83 -20.49
N ILE A 6 -21.38 2.05 -19.53
CA ILE A 6 -19.95 1.68 -19.41
C ILE A 6 -19.48 0.88 -20.64
N ALA A 7 -20.34 0.04 -21.22
CA ALA A 7 -20.02 -0.71 -22.44
C ALA A 7 -19.82 0.21 -23.65
N VAL A 8 -20.68 1.22 -23.82
CA VAL A 8 -20.55 2.20 -24.92
C VAL A 8 -19.28 3.05 -24.76
N VAL A 9 -18.97 3.48 -23.53
CA VAL A 9 -17.78 4.31 -23.25
C VAL A 9 -16.48 3.49 -23.39
N SER A 10 -16.51 2.18 -23.10
CA SER A 10 -15.34 1.31 -23.25
C SER A 10 -14.83 1.17 -24.69
N PHE A 11 -15.66 1.50 -25.68
CA PHE A 11 -15.26 1.51 -27.09
C PHE A 11 -14.21 2.59 -27.40
N TYR A 12 -14.25 3.70 -26.65
CA TYR A 12 -13.30 4.81 -26.79
C TYR A 12 -12.11 4.69 -25.81
N PHE A 13 -12.34 4.14 -24.62
CA PHE A 13 -11.31 3.95 -23.60
C PHE A 13 -11.22 2.47 -23.19
N PRO A 14 -10.26 1.70 -23.75
CA PRO A 14 -10.21 0.26 -23.54
C PRO A 14 -9.99 -0.15 -22.08
N VAL A 15 -9.43 0.74 -21.25
CA VAL A 15 -9.20 0.50 -19.81
C VAL A 15 -10.51 0.31 -19.03
N LEU A 16 -11.61 0.90 -19.49
CA LEU A 16 -12.92 0.79 -18.82
C LEU A 16 -13.56 -0.60 -18.96
N SER A 17 -13.07 -1.44 -19.87
CA SER A 17 -13.51 -2.83 -20.01
C SER A 17 -13.29 -3.66 -18.74
N VAL A 18 -12.30 -3.31 -17.91
CA VAL A 18 -12.04 -3.96 -16.61
C VAL A 18 -13.21 -3.77 -15.64
N LEU A 19 -13.92 -2.63 -15.71
CA LEU A 19 -15.10 -2.39 -14.89
C LEU A 19 -16.27 -3.32 -15.25
N LEU A 20 -16.37 -3.74 -16.52
CA LEU A 20 -17.33 -4.76 -16.94
C LEU A 20 -16.97 -6.13 -16.38
N MET A 21 -15.69 -6.52 -16.33
CA MET A 21 -15.29 -7.75 -15.64
C MET A 21 -15.59 -7.69 -14.13
N LEU A 22 -15.42 -6.53 -13.51
CA LEU A 22 -15.77 -6.31 -12.09
C LEU A 22 -17.25 -6.60 -11.79
N SER A 23 -18.14 -6.46 -12.78
CA SER A 23 -19.55 -6.81 -12.64
C SER A 23 -19.82 -8.32 -12.52
N ILE A 24 -18.89 -9.17 -12.97
CA ILE A 24 -19.00 -10.63 -12.85
C ILE A 24 -18.88 -11.06 -11.39
N PHE A 25 -18.02 -10.40 -10.61
CA PHE A 25 -17.88 -10.66 -9.18
C PHE A 25 -19.17 -10.38 -8.40
N LYS A 26 -20.04 -9.48 -8.88
CA LYS A 26 -21.35 -9.27 -8.27
C LYS A 26 -22.35 -10.39 -8.55
N LYS A 27 -22.10 -11.29 -9.50
CA LYS A 27 -22.97 -12.46 -9.72
C LYS A 27 -22.51 -13.70 -8.96
N LEU A 28 -21.27 -13.74 -8.49
CA LEU A 28 -20.72 -14.86 -7.74
C LEU A 28 -21.00 -14.68 -6.24
N ASN A 29 -21.83 -15.55 -5.65
CA ASN A 29 -22.13 -15.49 -4.21
C ASN A 29 -20.86 -15.54 -3.34
N LEU A 30 -19.88 -16.36 -3.72
CA LEU A 30 -18.59 -16.44 -3.03
C LEU A 30 -17.83 -15.11 -3.02
N ALA A 31 -17.83 -14.38 -4.14
CA ALA A 31 -17.14 -13.10 -4.22
C ALA A 31 -17.88 -12.01 -3.42
N GLN A 32 -19.21 -12.09 -3.35
CA GLN A 32 -20.00 -11.20 -2.50
C GLN A 32 -19.71 -11.43 -1.01
N ASP A 33 -19.61 -12.69 -0.58
CA ASP A 33 -19.32 -13.03 0.82
C ASP A 33 -17.94 -12.49 1.24
N ILE A 34 -16.93 -12.60 0.38
CA ILE A 34 -15.59 -12.03 0.62
C ILE A 34 -15.67 -10.51 0.70
N LEU A 35 -16.40 -9.87 -0.23
CA LEU A 35 -16.56 -8.41 -0.24
C LEU A 35 -17.25 -7.93 1.05
N LEU A 36 -18.30 -8.63 1.48
CA LEU A 36 -19.02 -8.34 2.71
C LEU A 36 -18.17 -8.59 3.96
N ALA A 37 -17.31 -9.60 3.95
CA ALA A 37 -16.37 -9.86 5.04
C ALA A 37 -15.38 -8.70 5.25
N VAL A 38 -14.99 -8.00 4.19
CA VAL A 38 -14.13 -6.80 4.27
C VAL A 38 -14.94 -5.54 4.57
N LEU A 39 -16.12 -5.39 3.97
CA LEU A 39 -16.97 -4.20 4.13
C LEU A 39 -17.62 -4.13 5.52
N LYS A 40 -17.98 -5.25 6.14
CA LYS A 40 -18.65 -5.26 7.44
C LYS A 40 -17.79 -4.65 8.56
N PRO A 41 -16.48 -4.95 8.69
CA PRO A 41 -15.61 -4.32 9.68
C PRO A 41 -14.91 -3.02 9.19
N TRP A 42 -15.42 -2.31 8.18
CA TRP A 42 -14.73 -1.15 7.57
C TRP A 42 -14.28 -0.07 8.58
N ARG A 43 -15.07 0.17 9.65
CA ARG A 43 -14.70 1.12 10.71
C ARG A 43 -13.48 0.65 11.50
N SER A 44 -13.40 -0.65 11.79
CA SER A 44 -12.25 -1.24 12.47
C SER A 44 -11.00 -1.17 11.59
N LEU A 45 -11.15 -1.45 10.28
CA LEU A 45 -10.06 -1.31 9.31
C LEU A 45 -9.54 0.14 9.25
N LEU A 46 -10.41 1.14 9.33
CA LEU A 46 -10.00 2.55 9.35
C LEU A 46 -9.17 2.87 10.60
N VAL A 47 -9.58 2.39 11.77
CA VAL A 47 -8.81 2.59 13.02
C VAL A 47 -7.43 1.94 12.93
N VAL A 48 -7.35 0.71 12.42
CA VAL A 48 -6.08 0.01 12.21
C VAL A 48 -5.19 0.77 11.21
N LEU A 49 -5.76 1.28 10.13
CA LEU A 49 -5.04 2.09 9.15
C LEU A 49 -4.50 3.38 9.77
N LEU A 50 -5.24 4.02 10.67
CA LEU A 50 -4.81 5.22 11.36
C LEU A 50 -3.64 4.91 12.32
N ILE A 51 -3.74 3.83 13.09
CA ILE A 51 -2.64 3.36 13.94
C ILE A 51 -1.39 3.05 13.10
N PHE A 52 -1.57 2.36 11.97
CA PHE A 52 -0.49 2.08 11.03
C PHE A 52 0.22 3.35 10.55
N VAL A 53 -0.54 4.37 10.12
CA VAL A 53 0.01 5.66 9.68
C VAL A 53 0.81 6.35 10.79
N ILE A 54 0.32 6.34 12.03
CA ILE A 54 1.03 6.92 13.18
C ILE A 54 2.35 6.19 13.43
N VAL A 55 2.33 4.85 13.39
CA VAL A 55 3.53 4.04 13.59
C VAL A 55 4.55 4.28 12.47
N SER A 56 4.11 4.29 11.20
CA SER A 56 4.97 4.61 10.06
C SER A 56 5.57 6.01 10.15
N TYR A 57 4.85 6.98 10.73
CA TYR A 57 5.36 8.33 10.96
C TYR A 57 6.54 8.34 11.95
N TYR A 58 6.45 7.59 13.06
CA TYR A 58 7.57 7.44 14.00
C TYR A 58 8.78 6.77 13.36
N PHE A 59 8.58 5.74 12.54
CA PHE A 59 9.67 5.09 11.81
C PHE A 59 10.30 6.01 10.77
N ALA A 60 9.51 6.81 10.07
CA ALA A 60 10.00 7.81 9.12
C ALA A 60 10.84 8.88 9.81
N LEU A 61 10.44 9.35 11.01
CA LEU A 61 11.26 10.27 11.81
C LEU A 61 12.59 9.63 12.21
N MET A 62 12.56 8.39 12.70
CA MET A 62 13.77 7.67 13.10
C MET A 62 14.74 7.49 11.91
N ALA A 63 14.22 7.15 10.73
CA ALA A 63 14.98 7.01 9.50
C ALA A 63 15.57 8.35 9.02
N TYR A 64 14.77 9.41 9.05
CA TYR A 64 15.18 10.75 8.61
C TYR A 64 16.28 11.35 9.49
N TYR A 65 16.21 11.20 10.82
CA TYR A 65 17.24 11.78 11.70
C TYR A 65 18.54 10.96 11.77
N ASN A 66 18.46 9.64 11.71
CA ASN A 66 19.63 8.78 11.97
C ASN A 66 20.24 8.17 10.69
N TYR A 67 19.49 8.11 9.59
CA TYR A 67 19.88 7.34 8.40
C TYR A 67 19.64 8.08 7.07
N ASN A 68 19.48 9.41 7.09
CA ASN A 68 19.24 10.21 5.88
C ASN A 68 20.28 9.95 4.79
N GLU A 69 21.57 9.97 5.16
CA GLU A 69 22.67 9.79 4.21
C GLU A 69 22.68 8.41 3.56
N LYS A 70 22.22 7.38 4.27
CA LYS A 70 22.22 6.01 3.78
C LYS A 70 21.06 5.69 2.84
N TYR A 71 19.96 6.44 2.96
CA TYR A 71 18.76 6.25 2.15
C TYR A 71 18.49 7.44 1.23
N SER A 72 19.50 8.27 0.96
CA SER A 72 19.47 9.25 -0.13
C SER A 72 19.37 8.52 -1.49
N PRO A 73 18.56 9.02 -2.44
CA PRO A 73 17.79 10.27 -2.37
C PRO A 73 16.41 10.15 -1.71
N ASN A 74 15.95 8.94 -1.38
CA ASN A 74 14.58 8.69 -0.94
C ASN A 74 14.24 9.33 0.42
N CYS A 75 15.23 9.54 1.30
CA CYS A 75 15.04 10.16 2.62
C CYS A 75 15.56 11.61 2.74
N GLU A 76 15.89 12.30 1.63
CA GLU A 76 16.36 13.70 1.68
C GLU A 76 15.29 14.67 2.19
N SER A 77 14.02 14.35 1.94
CA SER A 77 12.87 15.04 2.53
C SER A 77 12.11 14.10 3.46
N PHE A 78 11.56 14.64 4.54
CA PHE A 78 10.76 13.86 5.49
C PHE A 78 9.59 13.16 4.80
N SER A 79 8.93 13.85 3.87
CA SER A 79 7.83 13.28 3.07
C SER A 79 8.30 12.10 2.20
N GLY A 80 9.47 12.22 1.56
CA GLY A 80 10.05 11.14 0.78
C GLY A 80 10.33 9.91 1.65
N CYS A 81 10.91 10.13 2.83
CA CYS A 81 11.22 9.06 3.77
C CYS A 81 9.95 8.38 4.30
N PHE A 82 8.87 9.14 4.53
CA PHE A 82 7.58 8.59 4.94
C PHE A 82 6.96 7.67 3.87
N TYR A 83 6.91 8.12 2.61
CA TYR A 83 6.43 7.28 1.51
C TYR A 83 7.31 6.04 1.32
N PHE A 84 8.62 6.21 1.44
CA PHE A 84 9.57 5.12 1.33
C PHE A 84 9.38 4.06 2.43
N VAL A 85 9.19 4.50 3.68
CA VAL A 85 8.93 3.58 4.81
C VAL A 85 7.61 2.83 4.60
N ILE A 86 6.55 3.50 4.17
CA ILE A 86 5.26 2.84 3.87
C ILE A 86 5.41 1.82 2.74
N ASP A 87 6.05 2.20 1.64
CA ASP A 87 6.22 1.34 0.46
C ASP A 87 6.99 0.05 0.81
N ASN A 88 8.10 0.17 1.53
CA ASN A 88 8.89 -1.00 1.95
C ASN A 88 8.18 -1.83 3.03
N THR A 89 7.38 -1.22 3.90
CA THR A 89 6.63 -1.97 4.92
C THR A 89 5.64 -2.94 4.28
N PHE A 90 5.06 -2.61 3.12
CA PHE A 90 4.14 -3.49 2.40
C PHE A 90 4.80 -4.41 1.37
N LYS A 91 5.93 -4.00 0.78
CA LYS A 91 6.61 -4.78 -0.28
C LYS A 91 7.60 -5.81 0.24
N THR A 92 8.13 -5.63 1.45
CA THR A 92 9.17 -6.50 1.98
C THR A 92 8.65 -7.32 3.15
N ASP A 93 8.80 -8.65 3.07
CA ASP A 93 8.26 -9.59 4.04
C ASP A 93 8.80 -9.39 5.48
N GLY A 94 9.96 -8.72 5.63
CA GLY A 94 10.53 -8.32 6.92
C GLY A 94 10.30 -6.86 7.33
N GLY A 95 9.48 -6.13 6.56
CA GLY A 95 9.16 -4.71 6.79
C GLY A 95 10.40 -3.81 6.89
N PHE A 96 10.28 -2.75 7.69
CA PHE A 96 11.38 -1.80 7.96
C PHE A 96 12.63 -2.45 8.59
N ILE A 97 12.51 -3.63 9.22
CA ILE A 97 13.64 -4.30 9.87
C ILE A 97 14.57 -4.97 8.85
N SER A 98 14.01 -5.49 7.75
CA SER A 98 14.83 -6.03 6.64
C SER A 98 15.74 -4.97 6.00
N MET A 99 15.32 -3.71 6.05
CA MET A 99 16.10 -2.55 5.63
C MET A 99 17.33 -2.36 6.54
N TYR A 100 17.19 -2.67 7.84
CA TYR A 100 18.29 -2.64 8.80
C TYR A 100 19.27 -3.81 8.67
N GLU A 101 18.84 -5.00 8.25
CA GLU A 101 19.78 -6.11 8.04
C GLU A 101 20.75 -5.85 6.89
N GLY A 102 20.36 -5.08 5.87
CA GLY A 102 21.29 -4.53 4.88
C GLY A 102 22.37 -3.62 5.51
N ILE A 103 22.13 -3.02 6.69
CA ILE A 103 23.11 -2.28 7.49
C ILE A 103 24.03 -3.20 8.26
N LEU A 104 23.47 -4.20 8.95
CA LEU A 104 24.24 -5.11 9.79
C LEU A 104 25.18 -5.99 8.97
N ILE A 105 24.78 -6.39 7.76
CA ILE A 105 25.63 -7.17 6.84
C ILE A 105 26.76 -6.30 6.27
N LEU A 106 26.55 -5.00 6.05
CA LEU A 106 27.61 -4.08 5.60
C LEU A 106 28.56 -3.65 6.73
N LEU A 107 28.07 -3.52 7.97
CA LEU A 107 28.92 -3.23 9.13
C LEU A 107 29.69 -4.43 9.67
N LYS A 108 29.24 -5.66 9.39
CA LYS A 108 29.98 -6.89 9.73
C LYS A 108 31.06 -7.25 8.69
N LYS A 109 31.07 -6.57 7.54
CA LYS A 109 32.05 -6.79 6.46
C LYS A 109 33.21 -5.77 6.47
N ASN A 110 33.28 -4.92 7.49
CA ASN A 110 34.43 -4.07 7.81
C ASN A 110 34.93 -4.41 9.22
#